data_AF-A0A554VZ86-F1
#
_entry.id   AF-A0A554VZ86-F1
#
_cell.length_a   1.000
_cell.length_b   1.000
_cell.length_c   1.000
_cell.angle_alpha   90.00
_cell.angle_beta   90.00
_cell.angle_gamma   90.00
#
_symmetry.space_group_name_H-M   'P 1'
#
loop_
_entity.id
_entity.type
_entity.pdbx_description
1 polymer ?
#
loop_
_entity_poly.entity_id
_entity_poly.type
_entity_poly.pdbx_seq_one_letter_code
_entity_poly.pdbx_strand_id
1 'polypeptide(L)'
;MTLFQLQPPANPRLWRDLPLPGPVPAVSAPAPMAPAPAPCGGLLQFQLNRLIADLLAQPDLDPDTRVSLLVHLVERPGRPEQALVAHLRDIQDPEDLPASL
;
A
#
# COMPACT_ATOMS: atom_id res chain seq x y z
N MET A 1 36.65 -28.26 14.93
CA MET A 1 36.05 -27.41 13.88
C MET A 1 35.38 -26.25 14.58
N THR A 2 35.93 -25.04 14.45
CA THR A 2 35.39 -23.85 15.13
C THR A 2 35.24 -22.76 14.09
N LEU A 3 33.99 -22.36 13.83
CA LEU A 3 33.62 -21.31 12.89
C LEU A 3 34.05 -19.95 13.44
N PHE A 4 34.85 -19.23 12.65
CA PHE A 4 35.28 -17.86 12.90
C PHE A 4 34.07 -16.92 12.90
N GLN A 5 33.68 -16.43 14.08
CA GLN A 5 32.84 -15.25 14.24
C GLN A 5 33.66 -14.02 13.84
N LEU A 6 33.41 -13.48 12.64
CA LEU A 6 33.98 -12.21 12.18
C LEU A 6 33.28 -11.05 12.90
N GLN A 7 33.81 -10.70 14.06
CA GLN A 7 33.40 -9.53 14.83
C GLN A 7 33.85 -8.25 14.09
N PRO A 8 32.94 -7.32 13.73
CA PRO A 8 33.35 -6.09 13.04
C PRO A 8 34.15 -5.18 13.97
N PRO A 9 35.17 -4.44 13.47
CA PRO A 9 36.01 -3.60 14.30
C PRO A 9 35.22 -2.42 14.87
N ALA A 10 35.34 -2.24 16.19
CA ALA A 10 34.61 -1.29 17.02
C ALA A 10 35.03 0.19 16.85
N ASN A 11 35.47 0.63 15.67
CA ASN A 11 35.90 2.02 15.50
C ASN A 11 35.65 2.59 14.09
N PRO A 12 34.56 3.35 13.87
CA PRO A 12 34.22 3.94 12.58
C PRO A 12 35.09 5.16 12.19
N ARG A 13 36.10 5.50 12.99
CA ARG A 13 36.95 6.69 12.76
C ARG A 13 38.21 6.44 11.95
N LEU A 14 38.59 5.19 11.70
CA LEU A 14 39.83 4.86 10.99
C LEU A 14 39.74 4.97 9.45
N TRP A 15 38.58 5.36 8.91
CA TRP A 15 38.36 5.46 7.46
C TRP A 15 38.59 6.87 6.88
N ARG A 16 38.82 7.88 7.73
CA ARG A 16 38.88 9.28 7.29
C ARG A 16 40.25 9.72 6.76
N ASP A 17 41.29 8.91 6.93
CA ASP A 17 42.69 9.30 6.65
C ASP A 17 43.31 8.57 5.44
N LEU A 18 42.49 7.97 4.57
CA LEU A 18 42.97 7.41 3.31
C LEU A 18 43.09 8.51 2.24
N PRO A 19 44.26 8.70 1.60
CA PRO A 19 44.47 9.71 0.58
C PRO A 19 43.64 9.39 -0.67
N LEU A 20 42.82 10.37 -1.09
CA LEU A 20 41.92 10.26 -2.24
C LEU A 20 42.70 10.12 -3.56
N PRO A 21 42.32 9.20 -4.47
CA PRO A 21 42.83 9.19 -5.84
C PRO A 21 42.25 10.38 -6.64
N GLY A 22 43.07 10.94 -7.53
CA GLY A 22 42.83 12.19 -8.27
C GLY A 22 41.60 12.23 -9.21
N PRO A 23 41.36 13.39 -9.86
CA PRO A 23 40.11 13.69 -10.53
C PRO A 23 39.90 12.83 -11.78
N VAL A 24 38.86 11.99 -11.75
CA VAL A 24 38.35 11.29 -12.94
C VAL A 24 37.52 12.25 -13.80
N PRO A 25 37.56 12.15 -15.14
CA PRO A 25 36.81 13.03 -16.03
C PRO A 25 35.31 12.81 -15.87
N ALA A 26 34.57 13.92 -15.87
CA ALA A 26 33.13 13.99 -15.66
C ALA A 26 32.35 13.19 -16.70
N VAL A 27 31.90 11.99 -16.31
CA VAL A 27 30.77 11.31 -16.94
C VAL A 27 29.50 12.02 -16.50
N SER A 28 28.85 12.70 -17.45
CA SER A 28 27.48 13.20 -17.28
C SER A 28 26.50 12.02 -17.15
N ALA A 29 25.87 11.87 -15.98
CA ALA A 29 24.52 11.30 -15.80
C ALA A 29 24.12 11.27 -14.30
N PRO A 30 22.82 11.24 -13.98
CA PRO A 30 21.71 12.08 -14.41
C PRO A 30 21.27 13.03 -13.26
N ALA A 31 20.37 13.96 -13.55
CA ALA A 31 19.79 14.86 -12.55
C ALA A 31 19.26 14.09 -11.31
N PRO A 32 19.33 14.66 -10.10
CA PRO A 32 18.67 14.08 -8.94
C PRO A 32 17.18 13.96 -9.28
N MET A 33 16.70 12.73 -9.46
CA MET A 33 15.27 12.45 -9.49
C MET A 33 14.71 13.05 -8.21
N ALA A 34 14.01 14.18 -8.34
CA ALA A 34 13.18 14.68 -7.27
C ALA A 34 12.33 13.50 -6.79
N PRO A 35 12.24 13.23 -5.48
CA PRO A 35 11.36 12.20 -4.98
C PRO A 35 9.97 12.53 -5.54
N ALA A 36 9.43 11.62 -6.36
CA ALA A 36 8.08 11.77 -6.88
C ALA A 36 7.18 12.02 -5.66
N PRO A 37 6.30 13.03 -5.70
CA PRO A 37 5.42 13.32 -4.58
C PRO A 37 4.70 12.01 -4.26
N ALA A 38 4.93 11.47 -3.06
CA ALA A 38 4.21 10.29 -2.61
C ALA A 38 2.73 10.65 -2.77
N PRO A 39 1.94 9.87 -3.53
CA PRO A 39 0.54 10.19 -3.70
C PRO A 39 -0.06 10.18 -2.29
N CYS A 40 -0.43 11.36 -1.80
CA CYS A 40 -0.99 11.52 -0.45
C CYS A 40 -2.32 10.75 -0.25
N GLY A 41 -2.82 10.08 -1.31
CA GLY A 41 -3.94 9.13 -1.24
C GLY A 41 -3.53 7.66 -1.05
N GLY A 42 -2.24 7.30 -1.15
CA GLY A 42 -1.81 5.90 -1.16
C GLY A 42 -2.02 5.16 0.16
N LEU A 43 -1.85 5.83 1.31
CA LEU A 43 -2.02 5.20 2.62
C LEU A 43 -3.50 4.91 2.92
N LEU A 44 -4.38 5.89 2.70
CA LEU A 44 -5.82 5.70 2.92
C LEU A 44 -6.38 4.63 1.99
N GLN A 45 -6.00 4.67 0.72
CA GLN A 45 -6.40 3.65 -0.26
C GLN A 45 -5.89 2.26 0.14
N PHE A 46 -4.65 2.16 0.60
CA PHE A 46 -4.09 0.90 1.13
C PHE A 46 -4.87 0.40 2.35
N GLN A 47 -5.18 1.29 3.29
CA GLN A 47 -5.96 0.95 4.49
C GLN A 47 -7.37 0.49 4.13
N LEU A 48 -8.05 1.17 3.20
CA LEU A 48 -9.37 0.78 2.71
C LEU A 48 -9.33 -0.57 2.00
N ASN A 49 -8.36 -0.79 1.11
CA ASN A 49 -8.20 -2.07 0.43
C ASN A 49 -7.95 -3.21 1.42
N ARG A 50 -7.15 -2.96 2.46
CA ARG A 50 -6.93 -3.95 3.52
C ARG A 50 -8.21 -4.24 4.29
N LEU A 51 -8.95 -3.20 4.69
CA LEU A 51 -10.23 -3.35 5.41
C LEU A 51 -11.24 -4.15 4.58
N ILE A 52 -11.36 -3.84 3.28
CA ILE A 52 -12.24 -4.56 2.34
C ILE A 52 -11.82 -6.02 2.25
N ALA A 53 -10.52 -6.30 2.11
CA ALA A 53 -10.02 -7.67 2.06
C ALA A 53 -10.31 -8.44 3.36
N ASP A 54 -10.11 -7.81 4.51
CA ASP A 54 -10.40 -8.39 5.82
C ASP A 54 -11.91 -8.67 5.97
N LEU A 55 -12.78 -7.77 5.49
CA LEU A 55 -14.23 -7.94 5.49
C LEU A 55 -14.66 -9.09 4.57
N LEU A 56 -14.14 -9.14 3.34
CA LEU A 56 -14.43 -10.22 2.39
C LEU A 56 -13.96 -11.60 2.89
N ALA A 57 -12.90 -11.63 3.71
CA ALA A 57 -12.37 -12.84 4.32
C ALA A 57 -13.18 -13.34 5.54
N GLN A 58 -14.16 -12.56 6.05
CA GLN A 58 -14.99 -12.99 7.17
C GLN A 58 -15.86 -14.19 6.75
N PRO A 59 -15.81 -15.32 7.49
CA PRO A 59 -16.56 -16.53 7.13
C PRO A 59 -18.07 -16.35 7.25
N ASP A 60 -18.53 -15.50 8.18
CA ASP A 60 -19.94 -15.24 8.45
C ASP A 60 -20.51 -14.06 7.64
N LEU A 61 -19.73 -13.51 6.70
CA LEU A 61 -20.25 -12.45 5.81
C LEU A 61 -21.31 -13.04 4.89
N ASP A 62 -22.48 -12.41 4.90
CA ASP A 62 -23.58 -12.74 4.02
C ASP A 62 -23.12 -12.80 2.54
N PRO A 63 -23.45 -13.87 1.80
CA PRO A 63 -22.94 -14.09 0.45
C PRO A 63 -23.43 -13.05 -0.55
N ASP A 64 -24.68 -12.56 -0.41
CA ASP A 64 -25.25 -11.53 -1.28
C ASP A 64 -24.55 -10.19 -1.04
N THR A 65 -24.30 -9.85 0.21
CA THR A 65 -23.50 -8.68 0.61
C THR A 65 -22.09 -8.74 0.03
N ARG A 66 -21.44 -9.92 0.10
CA ARG A 66 -20.10 -10.15 -0.47
C ARG A 66 -20.09 -9.92 -1.98
N VAL A 67 -21.07 -10.47 -2.70
CA VAL A 67 -21.18 -10.33 -4.16
C VAL A 67 -21.46 -8.88 -4.54
N SER A 68 -22.40 -8.20 -3.88
CA SER A 68 -22.72 -6.79 -4.12
C SER A 68 -21.48 -5.90 -3.95
N LEU A 69 -20.72 -6.08 -2.87
CA LEU A 69 -19.50 -5.32 -2.65
C LEU A 69 -18.44 -5.57 -3.74
N LEU A 70 -18.26 -6.82 -4.17
CA LEU A 70 -17.34 -7.16 -5.26
C LEU A 70 -17.75 -6.53 -6.59
N VAL A 71 -19.05 -6.52 -6.91
CA VAL A 71 -19.58 -5.84 -8.11
C VAL A 71 -19.21 -4.37 -8.10
N HIS A 72 -19.45 -3.66 -6.99
CA HIS A 72 -19.12 -2.24 -6.89
C HIS A 72 -17.63 -1.94 -6.99
N LEU A 73 -16.76 -2.84 -6.51
CA LEU A 73 -15.30 -2.73 -6.65
C LEU A 73 -14.84 -2.92 -8.10
N VAL A 74 -15.46 -3.84 -8.82
CA VAL A 74 -15.19 -4.06 -10.26
C VAL A 74 -15.65 -2.87 -11.09
N GLU A 75 -16.80 -2.28 -10.77
CA GLU A 75 -17.31 -1.08 -11.45
C GLU A 75 -16.41 0.16 -11.25
N ARG A 76 -15.64 0.21 -10.16
CA ARG A 76 -14.85 1.39 -9.75
C ARG A 76 -13.40 1.00 -9.46
N PRO A 77 -12.64 0.56 -10.49
CA PRO A 77 -11.27 0.11 -10.30
C PRO A 77 -10.39 1.25 -9.79
N GLY A 78 -9.60 0.96 -8.75
CA GLY A 78 -8.70 1.94 -8.13
C GLY A 78 -9.41 3.00 -7.28
N ARG A 79 -10.71 2.88 -7.02
CA ARG A 79 -11.48 3.81 -6.17
C ARG A 79 -12.31 3.06 -5.13
N PRO A 80 -11.65 2.39 -4.17
CA PRO A 80 -12.31 1.59 -3.15
C PRO A 80 -13.26 2.42 -2.29
N GLU A 81 -12.96 3.71 -2.04
CA GLU A 81 -13.88 4.56 -1.28
C GLU A 81 -15.22 4.76 -2.01
N GLN A 82 -15.20 4.92 -3.34
CA GLN A 82 -16.43 5.12 -4.12
C GLN A 82 -17.23 3.83 -4.25
N ALA A 83 -16.56 2.69 -4.34
CA ALA A 83 -17.20 1.38 -4.32
C ALA A 83 -17.91 1.11 -3.00
N LEU A 84 -17.24 1.35 -1.87
CA LEU A 84 -17.83 1.20 -0.54
C LEU A 84 -19.02 2.14 -0.33
N VAL A 85 -18.90 3.41 -0.72
CA VAL A 85 -20.01 4.36 -0.60
C VAL A 85 -21.20 3.93 -1.46
N ALA A 86 -20.97 3.42 -2.67
CA ALA A 86 -22.05 2.91 -3.51
C ALA A 86 -22.76 1.71 -2.85
N HIS A 87 -22.00 0.74 -2.37
CA HIS A 87 -22.52 -0.44 -1.66
C HIS A 87 -23.33 -0.06 -0.41
N LEU A 88 -22.81 0.86 0.41
CA LEU A 88 -23.49 1.30 1.63
C LEU A 88 -24.79 2.06 1.35
N ARG A 89 -24.89 2.73 0.20
CA ARG A 89 -26.13 3.39 -0.22
C ARG A 89 -27.17 2.37 -0.66
N ASP A 90 -26.76 1.36 -1.42
CA ASP A 90 -27.61 0.26 -1.87
C ASP A 90 -28.27 -0.47 -0.69
N ILE A 91 -27.50 -0.76 0.36
CA ILE A 91 -28.03 -1.42 1.58
C ILE A 91 -28.92 -0.51 2.42
N GLN A 92 -28.72 0.81 2.35
CA GLN A 92 -29.51 1.79 3.11
C GLN A 92 -30.77 2.25 2.37
N ASP A 93 -30.95 1.86 1.10
CA ASP A 93 -32.13 2.24 0.34
C ASP A 93 -33.36 1.50 0.92
N PRO A 94 -34.30 2.22 1.54
CA PRO A 94 -35.42 1.62 2.27
C PRO A 94 -36.48 0.99 1.34
N GLU A 95 -36.30 1.11 0.02
CA GLU A 95 -37.18 0.56 -1.02
C GLU A 95 -36.99 -0.97 -1.19
N ASP A 96 -35.94 -1.57 -0.62
CA ASP A 96 -35.73 -3.04 -0.60
C ASP A 96 -36.49 -3.73 0.55
N LEU A 97 -37.19 -2.97 1.40
CA LEU A 97 -38.16 -3.55 2.32
C LEU A 97 -39.41 -3.93 1.51
N PRO A 98 -39.80 -5.22 1.41
CA PRO A 98 -41.09 -5.56 0.86
C PRO A 98 -42.13 -4.85 1.71
N ALA A 99 -42.86 -3.92 1.10
CA ALA A 99 -44.03 -3.27 1.68
C ALA A 99 -45.03 -4.35 2.11
N SER A 100 -44.81 -4.88 3.31
CA SER A 100 -45.65 -5.92 3.88
C SER A 100 -46.83 -5.20 4.53
N LEU A 101 -47.87 -5.05 3.71
CA LEU A 101 -49.26 -4.77 4.06
C LEU A 101 -49.81 -5.78 5.07
#